data_AF-A0A6G8NX87-F1
#
_entry.id   AF-A0A6G8NX87-F1
#
_cell.length_a   1.000
_cell.length_b   1.000
_cell.length_c   1.000
_cell.angle_alpha   90.00
_cell.angle_beta   90.00
_cell.angle_gamma   90.00
#
_symmetry.space_group_name_H-M   'P 1'
#
loop_
_entity.id
_entity.type
_entity.pdbx_description
1 polymer ?
#
loop_
_entity_poly.entity_id
_entity_poly.type
_entity_poly.pdbx_seq_one_letter_code
_entity_poly.pdbx_strand_id
1 'polypeptide(L)'
;MKDAYERRALLLHLGDVLEALSCLSRSGQRYATLGDAIAREDSLNSFTWLGYLDAAMTPHQVSERATAAFFLWPKTLLDEDLNRPLLASTVQHDLFAGNAKGWERYVKERRTEVAWFAEGLQVPSDEARPESRFSRWPYPAETGAS
;
A
#
# COMPACT_ATOMS: atom_id res chain seq x y z
N MET A 1 2.74 -11.52 -22.26
CA MET A 1 2.15 -12.57 -21.39
C MET A 1 2.45 -12.35 -19.92
N LYS A 2 3.72 -12.16 -19.50
CA LYS A 2 4.08 -11.95 -18.09
C LYS A 2 3.39 -10.75 -17.45
N ASP A 3 3.27 -9.64 -18.19
CA ASP A 3 2.63 -8.41 -17.71
C ASP A 3 1.17 -8.61 -17.28
N ALA A 4 0.39 -9.43 -18.00
CA ALA A 4 -1.00 -9.73 -17.62
C ALA A 4 -1.10 -10.55 -16.31
N TYR A 5 -0.17 -11.47 -16.07
CA TYR A 5 -0.10 -12.22 -14.81
C TYR A 5 0.32 -11.33 -13.65
N GLU A 6 1.30 -10.45 -13.86
CA GLU A 6 1.77 -9.48 -12.87
C GLU A 6 0.65 -8.48 -12.51
N ARG A 7 -0.07 -7.94 -13.50
CA ARG A 7 -1.26 -7.09 -13.27
C ARG A 7 -2.36 -7.83 -12.52
N ARG A 8 -2.64 -9.10 -12.88
CA ARG A 8 -3.60 -9.94 -12.16
C ARG A 8 -3.19 -10.09 -10.69
N ALA A 9 -1.92 -10.34 -10.40
CA ALA A 9 -1.43 -10.44 -9.02
C ALA A 9 -1.62 -9.14 -8.23
N LEU A 10 -1.36 -7.97 -8.85
CA LEU A 10 -1.62 -6.67 -8.23
C LEU A 10 -3.11 -6.39 -8.02
N LEU A 11 -3.98 -6.78 -8.95
CA LEU A 11 -5.43 -6.67 -8.80
C LEU A 11 -5.97 -7.56 -7.68
N LEU A 12 -5.46 -8.80 -7.56
CA LEU A 12 -5.80 -9.68 -6.44
C LEU A 12 -5.37 -9.08 -5.11
N HIS A 13 -4.16 -8.54 -5.05
CA HIS A 13 -3.67 -7.87 -3.85
C HIS A 13 -4.52 -6.64 -3.48
N LEU A 14 -4.97 -5.86 -4.47
CA LEU A 14 -5.92 -4.77 -4.25
C LEU A 14 -7.25 -5.30 -3.66
N GLY A 15 -7.72 -6.46 -4.12
CA GLY A 15 -8.86 -7.15 -3.53
C GLY A 15 -8.66 -7.46 -2.04
N ASP A 16 -7.51 -8.04 -1.68
CA ASP A 16 -7.16 -8.35 -0.28
C ASP A 16 -7.11 -7.08 0.59
N VAL A 17 -6.59 -5.96 0.04
CA VAL A 17 -6.57 -4.67 0.74
C VAL A 17 -7.99 -4.18 1.01
N LEU A 18 -8.87 -4.20 0.00
CA LEU A 18 -10.26 -3.76 0.16
C LEU A 18 -11.03 -4.62 1.15
N GLU A 19 -10.78 -5.94 1.15
CA GLU A 19 -11.39 -6.86 2.12
C GLU A 19 -10.91 -6.59 3.55
N ALA A 20 -9.60 -6.40 3.73
CA ALA A 20 -9.02 -6.03 5.02
C ALA A 20 -9.56 -4.70 5.55
N LEU A 21 -9.70 -3.68 4.69
CA LEU A 21 -10.33 -2.40 5.05
C LEU A 21 -11.78 -2.59 5.50
N SER A 22 -12.51 -3.47 4.81
CA SER A 22 -13.88 -3.84 5.18
C SER A 22 -13.92 -4.47 6.59
N CYS A 23 -13.01 -5.40 6.89
CA CYS A 23 -12.88 -6.00 8.22
C CYS A 23 -12.49 -4.98 9.31
N LEU A 24 -11.50 -4.12 9.04
CA LEU A 24 -11.08 -3.06 9.96
C LEU A 24 -12.23 -2.09 10.29
N SER A 25 -13.08 -1.77 9.31
CA SER A 25 -14.25 -0.90 9.52
C SER A 25 -15.33 -1.52 10.41
N ARG A 26 -15.50 -2.86 10.35
CA ARG A 26 -16.54 -3.57 11.10
C ARG A 26 -16.14 -3.95 12.52
N SER A 27 -14.92 -4.47 12.69
CA SER A 27 -14.45 -5.01 13.97
C SER A 27 -13.18 -4.35 14.48
N GLY A 28 -12.30 -3.89 13.58
CA GLY A 28 -11.02 -3.27 13.92
C GLY A 28 -11.15 -2.02 14.80
N GLN A 29 -12.14 -1.16 14.54
CA GLN A 29 -12.35 0.11 15.27
C GLN A 29 -12.54 -0.04 16.80
N ARG A 30 -12.76 -1.25 17.31
CA ARG A 30 -12.88 -1.53 18.75
C ARG A 30 -11.53 -1.57 19.48
N TYR A 31 -10.43 -1.64 18.73
CA TYR A 31 -9.09 -1.80 19.27
C TYR A 31 -8.29 -0.50 19.15
N ALA A 32 -7.46 -0.25 20.16
CA ALA A 32 -6.59 0.93 20.17
C ALA A 32 -5.46 0.82 19.13
N THR A 33 -4.97 -0.40 18.87
CA THR A 33 -3.83 -0.67 17.99
C THR A 33 -4.15 -1.75 16.97
N LEU A 34 -3.44 -1.72 15.84
CA LEU A 34 -3.50 -2.74 14.80
C LEU A 34 -3.03 -4.09 15.33
N GLY A 35 -1.97 -4.11 16.14
CA GLY A 35 -1.48 -5.33 16.77
C GLY A 35 -2.54 -6.02 17.62
N ASP A 36 -3.27 -5.25 18.43
CA ASP A 36 -4.40 -5.78 19.22
C ASP A 36 -5.54 -6.31 18.35
N ALA A 37 -5.84 -5.63 17.24
CA ALA A 37 -6.88 -6.03 16.31
C ALA A 37 -6.53 -7.37 15.63
N ILE A 38 -5.31 -7.49 15.08
CA ILE A 38 -4.84 -8.73 14.42
C ILE A 38 -4.83 -9.90 15.41
N ALA A 39 -4.43 -9.67 16.67
CA ALA A 39 -4.34 -10.72 17.67
C ALA A 39 -5.72 -11.26 18.15
N ARG A 40 -6.79 -10.49 17.96
CA ARG A 40 -8.13 -10.83 18.49
C ARG A 40 -9.19 -11.08 17.40
N GLU A 41 -8.93 -10.66 16.17
CA GLU A 41 -9.85 -10.82 15.05
C GLU A 41 -9.24 -11.78 14.02
N ASP A 42 -9.69 -13.04 14.00
CA ASP A 42 -9.23 -14.04 13.05
C ASP A 42 -9.36 -13.58 11.59
N SER A 43 -10.38 -12.76 11.31
CA SER A 43 -10.62 -12.16 9.99
C SER A 43 -9.51 -11.22 9.50
N LEU A 44 -8.66 -10.70 10.39
CA LEU A 44 -7.54 -9.83 10.02
C LEU A 44 -6.22 -10.61 9.83
N ASN A 45 -6.12 -11.82 10.41
CA ASN A 45 -4.90 -12.61 10.40
C ASN A 45 -4.57 -13.21 9.02
N SER A 46 -5.56 -13.32 8.13
CA SER A 46 -5.37 -13.79 6.75
C SER A 46 -4.62 -12.79 5.86
N PHE A 47 -4.53 -11.52 6.26
CA PHE A 47 -3.92 -10.47 5.44
C PHE A 47 -2.47 -10.21 5.84
N THR A 48 -1.53 -10.88 5.18
CA THR A 48 -0.08 -10.79 5.48
C THR A 48 0.45 -9.35 5.50
N TRP A 49 -0.06 -8.50 4.62
CA TRP A 49 0.37 -7.10 4.49
C TRP A 49 0.10 -6.26 5.75
N LEU A 50 -0.93 -6.59 6.53
CA LEU A 50 -1.19 -5.91 7.81
C LEU A 50 -0.04 -6.17 8.81
N GLY A 51 0.56 -7.36 8.77
CA GLY A 51 1.71 -7.74 9.61
C GLY A 51 3.04 -7.09 9.20
N TYR A 52 3.05 -6.29 8.12
CA TYR A 52 4.19 -5.48 7.70
C TYR A 52 4.10 -4.03 8.17
N LEU A 53 2.93 -3.60 8.64
CA LEU A 53 2.73 -2.26 9.17
C LEU A 53 3.25 -2.16 10.61
N ASP A 54 3.35 -0.92 11.10
CA ASP A 54 3.61 -0.68 12.50
C ASP A 54 2.39 -1.12 13.34
N ALA A 55 2.61 -2.06 14.25
CA ALA A 55 1.57 -2.61 15.12
C ALA A 55 0.94 -1.54 16.04
N ALA A 56 1.63 -0.42 16.30
CA ALA A 56 1.12 0.70 17.09
C ALA A 56 0.14 1.60 16.31
N MET A 57 0.04 1.47 14.99
CA MET A 57 -0.95 2.22 14.21
C MET A 57 -2.37 1.90 14.67
N THR A 58 -3.26 2.89 14.66
CA THR A 58 -4.67 2.62 14.92
C THR A 58 -5.34 2.02 13.67
N PRO A 59 -6.38 1.20 13.82
CA PRO A 59 -7.18 0.69 12.70
C PRO A 59 -7.70 1.79 11.75
N HIS A 60 -7.99 2.98 12.29
CA HIS A 60 -8.36 4.16 11.50
C HIS A 60 -7.20 4.65 10.63
N GLN A 61 -6.01 4.84 11.22
CA GLN A 61 -4.82 5.27 10.47
C GLN A 61 -4.45 4.27 9.39
N VAL A 62 -4.57 2.97 9.65
CA VAL A 62 -4.36 1.93 8.63
C VAL A 62 -5.35 2.11 7.49
N SER A 63 -6.61 2.35 7.81
CA SER A 63 -7.66 2.54 6.80
C SER A 63 -7.40 3.76 5.91
N GLU A 64 -7.05 4.89 6.52
CA GLU A 64 -6.71 6.12 5.79
C GLU A 64 -5.48 5.93 4.89
N ARG A 65 -4.39 5.37 5.44
CA ARG A 65 -3.13 5.19 4.71
C ARG A 65 -3.24 4.19 3.57
N ALA A 66 -3.90 3.05 3.80
CA ALA A 66 -4.13 2.08 2.73
C ALA A 66 -5.06 2.66 1.64
N THR A 67 -6.09 3.41 2.00
CA THR A 67 -6.94 4.06 0.98
C THR A 67 -6.11 5.04 0.13
N ALA A 68 -5.26 5.86 0.74
CA ALA A 68 -4.36 6.77 0.02
C ALA A 68 -3.29 6.03 -0.82
N ALA A 69 -2.78 4.90 -0.34
CA ALA A 69 -1.79 4.10 -1.06
C ALA A 69 -2.33 3.44 -2.34
N PHE A 70 -3.60 3.01 -2.32
CA PHE A 70 -4.17 2.12 -3.32
C PHE A 70 -5.26 2.75 -4.21
N PHE A 71 -5.73 3.97 -3.96
CA PHE A 71 -6.87 4.55 -4.72
C PHE A 71 -6.63 4.69 -6.24
N LEU A 72 -5.37 4.80 -6.67
CA LEU A 72 -5.01 4.90 -8.10
C LEU A 72 -4.97 3.54 -8.81
N TRP A 73 -4.73 2.46 -8.06
CA TRP A 73 -4.51 1.12 -8.61
C TRP A 73 -5.64 0.63 -9.54
N PRO A 74 -6.94 0.81 -9.22
CA PRO A 74 -8.01 0.35 -10.11
C PRO A 74 -7.92 0.88 -11.55
N LYS A 75 -7.45 2.12 -11.72
CA LYS A 75 -7.30 2.75 -13.04
C LYS A 75 -5.95 2.39 -13.64
N THR A 76 -4.87 2.62 -12.90
CA THR A 76 -3.49 2.45 -13.41
C THR A 76 -3.17 1.00 -13.80
N LEU A 77 -3.78 0.00 -13.17
CA LEU A 77 -3.58 -1.41 -13.55
C LEU A 77 -4.27 -1.78 -14.88
N LEU A 78 -5.24 -0.98 -15.32
CA LEU A 78 -6.01 -1.18 -16.55
C LEU A 78 -5.52 -0.32 -17.73
N ASP A 79 -4.61 0.63 -17.47
CA ASP A 79 -4.01 1.47 -18.52
C ASP A 79 -3.22 0.61 -19.53
N GLU A 80 -3.13 1.07 -20.78
CA GLU A 80 -2.37 0.38 -21.84
C GLU A 80 -0.92 0.18 -21.40
N ASP A 81 -0.28 1.28 -20.99
CA ASP A 81 1.06 1.32 -20.43
C ASP A 81 1.04 1.43 -18.91
N LEU A 82 1.73 0.49 -18.25
CA LEU A 82 1.76 0.43 -16.80
C LEU A 82 2.76 1.45 -16.22
N ASN A 83 2.27 2.42 -15.44
CA ASN A 83 3.14 3.29 -14.66
C ASN A 83 3.65 2.58 -13.39
N ARG A 84 4.66 1.73 -13.58
CA ARG A 84 5.28 0.91 -12.53
C ARG A 84 5.82 1.73 -11.36
N PRO A 85 6.55 2.85 -11.58
CA PRO A 85 7.03 3.67 -10.47
C PRO A 85 5.88 4.23 -9.63
N LEU A 86 4.81 4.74 -10.27
CA LEU A 86 3.67 5.33 -9.57
C LEU A 86 2.98 4.34 -8.63
N LEU A 87 2.77 3.09 -9.08
CA LEU A 87 2.11 2.05 -8.29
C LEU A 87 2.87 1.75 -7.00
N ALA A 88 4.20 1.60 -7.09
CA ALA A 88 5.02 1.27 -5.94
C ALA A 88 5.34 2.49 -5.06
N SER A 89 5.58 3.67 -5.64
CA SER A 89 5.94 4.88 -4.89
C SER A 89 4.78 5.36 -4.01
N THR A 90 3.55 5.23 -4.49
CA THR A 90 2.35 5.64 -3.73
C THR A 90 2.16 4.74 -2.51
N VAL A 91 2.34 3.42 -2.66
CA VAL A 91 2.30 2.49 -1.52
C VAL A 91 3.43 2.75 -0.52
N GLN A 92 4.66 2.94 -1.01
CA GLN A 92 5.79 3.24 -0.14
C GLN A 92 5.54 4.49 0.72
N HIS A 93 5.13 5.58 0.07
CA HIS A 93 4.95 6.87 0.72
C HIS A 93 3.74 6.87 1.65
N ASP A 94 2.59 6.41 1.18
CA ASP A 94 1.34 6.60 1.93
C ASP A 94 1.10 5.51 2.96
N LEU A 95 1.61 4.29 2.76
CA LEU A 95 1.44 3.18 3.69
C LEU A 95 2.67 2.92 4.57
N PHE A 96 3.88 3.02 4.00
CA PHE A 96 5.12 2.61 4.67
C PHE A 96 6.05 3.77 5.05
N ALA A 97 5.58 5.03 5.03
CA ALA A 97 6.34 6.15 5.57
C ALA A 97 6.77 5.89 7.03
N GLY A 98 8.08 6.02 7.28
CA GLY A 98 8.69 5.77 8.58
C GLY A 98 8.81 4.28 8.97
N ASN A 99 8.64 3.36 8.02
CA ASN A 99 8.71 1.91 8.26
C ASN A 99 9.48 1.18 7.16
N ALA A 100 10.80 1.39 7.12
CA ALA A 100 11.70 0.77 6.14
C ALA A 100 11.63 -0.76 6.16
N LYS A 101 11.65 -1.36 7.36
CA LYS A 101 11.62 -2.83 7.52
C LYS A 101 10.31 -3.44 7.02
N GLY A 102 9.18 -2.78 7.29
CA GLY A 102 7.88 -3.18 6.77
C GLY A 102 7.84 -3.13 5.25
N TRP A 103 8.33 -2.02 4.68
CA TRP A 103 8.44 -1.84 3.24
C TRP A 103 9.26 -2.95 2.57
N GLU A 104 10.43 -3.28 3.10
CA GLU A 104 11.29 -4.33 2.53
C GLU A 104 10.60 -5.71 2.53
N ARG A 105 9.91 -6.06 3.61
CA ARG A 105 9.16 -7.32 3.69
C ARG A 105 8.02 -7.36 2.68
N TYR A 106 7.29 -6.25 2.57
CA TYR A 106 6.22 -6.09 1.60
C TYR A 106 6.73 -6.23 0.15
N VAL A 107 7.79 -5.50 -0.21
CA VAL A 107 8.40 -5.59 -1.56
C VAL A 107 8.90 -7.01 -1.84
N LYS A 108 9.57 -7.64 -0.87
CA LYS A 108 10.05 -9.02 -1.02
C LYS A 108 8.91 -9.99 -1.34
N GLU A 109 7.79 -9.87 -0.64
CA GLU A 109 6.61 -10.70 -0.92
C GLU A 109 6.03 -10.39 -2.30
N ARG A 110 5.79 -9.11 -2.63
CA ARG A 110 5.21 -8.72 -3.92
C ARG A 110 6.07 -9.14 -5.12
N ARG A 111 7.39 -9.13 -4.97
CA ARG A 111 8.34 -9.55 -6.02
C ARG A 111 8.30 -11.04 -6.35
N THR A 112 7.65 -11.87 -5.53
CA THR A 112 7.44 -13.29 -5.85
C THR A 112 6.56 -13.47 -7.09
N GLU A 113 5.57 -12.58 -7.28
CA GLU A 113 4.66 -12.60 -8.43
C GLU A 113 4.90 -11.44 -9.39
N VAL A 114 5.48 -10.33 -8.92
CA VAL A 114 5.66 -9.06 -9.66
C VAL A 114 7.11 -8.60 -9.58
N ALA A 115 7.98 -9.18 -10.40
CA ALA A 115 9.43 -9.04 -10.26
C ALA A 115 9.94 -7.59 -10.29
N TRP A 116 9.30 -6.73 -11.08
CA TRP A 116 9.68 -5.32 -11.23
C TRP A 116 9.17 -4.42 -10.09
N PHE A 117 8.34 -4.93 -9.17
CA PHE A 117 7.73 -4.09 -8.14
C PHE A 117 8.78 -3.35 -7.32
N ALA A 118 8.64 -2.02 -7.23
CA ALA A 118 9.61 -1.12 -6.59
C ALA A 118 11.04 -1.12 -7.18
N GLU A 119 11.22 -1.55 -8.42
CA GLU A 119 12.50 -1.38 -9.12
C GLU A 119 12.86 0.11 -9.23
N GLY A 120 14.10 0.47 -8.90
CA GLY A 120 14.59 1.86 -8.92
C GLY A 120 14.11 2.76 -7.78
N LEU A 121 13.25 2.28 -6.87
CA LEU A 121 12.85 3.04 -5.69
C LEU A 121 13.85 2.86 -4.53
N GLN A 122 14.21 3.97 -3.89
CA GLN A 122 14.99 3.96 -2.65
C GLN A 122 14.12 3.51 -1.48
N VAL A 123 14.71 2.86 -0.47
CA VAL A 123 14.01 2.47 0.77
C VAL A 123 13.58 3.75 1.51
N PRO A 124 12.35 3.82 2.07
CA PRO A 124 11.92 5.01 2.79
C PRO A 124 12.78 5.20 4.03
N SER A 125 13.07 6.46 4.37
CA SER A 125 13.75 6.78 5.63
C SER A 125 12.81 6.57 6.80
N ASP A 126 13.31 6.00 7.90
CA ASP A 126 12.55 5.85 9.15
C ASP A 126 12.23 7.21 9.82
N GLU A 127 12.88 8.30 9.39
CA GLU A 127 12.64 9.66 9.89
C GLU A 127 11.50 10.39 9.15
N ALA A 128 10.96 9.83 8.07
CA ALA A 128 9.97 10.50 7.24
C ALA A 128 8.57 10.47 7.85
N ARG A 129 8.01 11.66 8.13
CA ARG A 129 6.58 11.81 8.48
C ARG A 129 5.75 11.85 7.19
N PRO A 130 4.60 11.16 7.10
CA PRO A 130 3.74 11.27 5.93
C PRO A 130 3.20 12.69 5.81
N GLU A 131 3.65 13.43 4.79
CA GLU A 131 3.05 14.70 4.39
C GLU A 131 1.79 14.42 3.57
N SER A 132 0.66 15.01 3.95
CA SER A 132 -0.61 14.84 3.22
C SER A 132 -0.53 15.49 1.84
N ARG A 133 -0.50 14.68 0.78
CA ARG A 133 -0.56 15.16 -0.62
C ARG A 133 -1.98 15.42 -1.13
N PHE A 134 -3.03 15.22 -0.32
CA PHE A 134 -4.38 15.65 -0.72
C PHE A 134 -4.47 17.17 -0.96
N SER A 135 -3.50 17.96 -0.49
CA SER A 135 -3.37 19.39 -0.81
C SER A 135 -2.73 19.67 -2.18
N ARG A 136 -2.13 18.68 -2.86
CA ARG A 136 -1.42 18.82 -4.15
C ARG A 136 -2.07 18.03 -5.29
N TRP A 137 -3.30 17.56 -5.10
CA TRP A 137 -4.04 16.88 -6.16
C TRP A 137 -4.79 17.88 -7.06
N PRO A 138 -4.77 17.71 -8.40
CA PRO A 138 -3.99 16.73 -9.17
C PRO A 138 -2.51 17.13 -9.29
N TYR A 139 -1.64 16.13 -9.44
CA TYR A 139 -0.20 16.34 -9.66
C TYR A 139 -0.02 17.25 -10.89
N PRO A 140 0.81 18.30 -10.84
CA PRO A 140 1.09 19.09 -12.04
C PRO A 140 1.72 18.16 -13.07
N ALA A 141 1.12 18.10 -14.27
CA ALA A 141 1.75 17.48 -15.42
C ALA A 141 3.14 18.11 -15.57
N GLU A 142 4.17 17.29 -15.71
CA GLU A 142 5.54 17.79 -15.85
C GLU A 142 5.56 18.86 -16.94
N THR A 143 5.80 20.11 -16.54
CA THR A 143 6.05 21.17 -17.48
C THR A 143 7.38 20.84 -18.11
N GLY A 144 7.34 20.27 -19.32
CA GLY A 144 8.47 20.26 -20.22
C GLY A 144 9.00 21.69 -20.32
N ALA A 145 10.22 21.88 -19.85
CA ALA A 145 10.99 23.07 -20.12
C ALA A 145 12.24 22.62 -20.86
N SER A 146 12.29 23.05 -22.12
CA SER A 146 13.38 22.93 -23.09
C SER A 146 14.73 23.43 -22.58
#